data_AF-A0A931CM55-F1
#
_entry.id   AF-A0A931CM55-F1
#
_cell.length_a   1.000
_cell.length_b   1.000
_cell.length_c   1.000
_cell.angle_alpha   90.00
_cell.angle_beta   90.00
_cell.angle_gamma   90.00
#
_symmetry.space_group_name_H-M   'P 1'
#
loop_
_entity.id
_entity.type
_entity.pdbx_description
1 polymer ?
#
loop_
_entity_poly.entity_id
_entity_poly.type
_entity_poly.pdbx_seq_one_letter_code
_entity_poly.pdbx_strand_id
1 'polypeptide(L)'
;MQSVVLSLGMGVDSTGILVRWLTDPTSRDFSLAALTVLISQVGDEYPDTYDNIEQTLLPMLAAHRVRVVQLSRPSLTIGHGQRRYVVLDDRPGPTRLVRAGPVRLSDELFGNGTIAQVANRRCIVDCTRDGQANELTSDAFGESQRPAMSRLSSWTSFSNK
;
A
#
# COMPACT_ATOMS: atom_id res chain seq x y z
N MET A 1 21.12 -2.59 -23.43
CA MET A 1 20.89 -1.92 -22.13
C MET A 1 19.83 -2.73 -21.39
N GLN A 2 20.15 -3.27 -20.21
CA GLN A 2 19.21 -4.13 -19.48
C GLN A 2 18.20 -3.28 -18.73
N SER A 3 16.90 -3.61 -18.83
CA SER A 3 15.85 -2.94 -18.07
C SER A 3 15.72 -3.63 -16.70
N VAL A 4 15.72 -2.83 -15.63
CA VAL A 4 15.55 -3.32 -14.26
C VAL A 4 14.17 -2.91 -13.77
N VAL A 5 13.43 -3.87 -13.23
CA VAL A 5 12.07 -3.67 -12.74
C VAL A 5 12.01 -4.06 -11.27
N LEU A 6 11.53 -3.15 -10.43
CA LEU A 6 11.25 -3.42 -9.03
C LEU A 6 9.74 -3.43 -8.79
N SER A 7 9.22 -4.54 -8.26
CA SER A 7 7.86 -4.57 -7.73
C SER A 7 7.86 -4.02 -6.30
N LEU A 8 7.24 -2.85 -6.10
CA LEU A 8 7.11 -2.19 -4.82
C LEU A 8 5.75 -2.53 -4.21
N GLY A 9 5.76 -3.36 -3.16
CA GLY A 9 4.56 -3.70 -2.39
C GLY A 9 4.23 -2.68 -1.29
N MET A 10 4.99 -1.58 -1.20
CA MET A 10 4.88 -0.54 -0.16
C MET A 10 5.12 -1.04 1.28
N GLY A 11 5.67 -2.25 1.42
CA GLY A 11 6.17 -2.78 2.69
C GLY A 11 7.60 -2.33 2.99
N VAL A 12 8.05 -2.59 4.23
CA VAL A 12 9.37 -2.18 4.74
C VAL A 12 10.51 -2.71 3.89
N ASP A 13 10.48 -4.00 3.51
CA ASP A 13 11.60 -4.62 2.78
C ASP A 13 11.77 -4.08 1.36
N SER A 14 10.67 -4.05 0.59
CA SER A 14 10.69 -3.51 -0.78
C SER A 14 11.08 -2.04 -0.81
N THR A 15 10.66 -1.28 0.20
CA THR A 15 11.02 0.13 0.35
C THR A 15 12.49 0.28 0.73
N GLY A 16 12.99 -0.55 1.65
CA GLY A 16 14.39 -0.54 2.07
C GLY A 16 15.35 -0.84 0.92
N ILE A 17 15.04 -1.83 0.07
CA ILE A 17 15.82 -2.13 -1.15
C ILE A 17 15.86 -0.90 -2.07
N LEU A 18 14.70 -0.29 -2.33
CA LEU A 18 14.61 0.87 -3.21
C LEU A 18 15.40 2.06 -2.67
N VAL A 19 15.22 2.39 -1.38
CA VAL A 19 15.96 3.47 -0.72
C VAL A 19 17.46 3.23 -0.78
N ARG A 20 17.91 1.97 -0.58
CA ARG A 20 19.32 1.61 -0.71
C ARG A 20 19.83 1.88 -2.13
N TRP A 21 19.09 1.48 -3.16
CA TRP A 21 19.48 1.74 -4.56
C TRP A 21 19.52 3.23 -4.92
N LEU A 22 18.64 4.04 -4.32
CA LEU A 22 18.61 5.48 -4.56
C LEU A 22 19.76 6.21 -3.86
N THR A 23 20.12 5.80 -2.64
CA THR A 23 21.08 6.53 -1.79
C THR A 23 22.50 5.99 -1.83
N ASP A 24 22.70 4.69 -2.11
CA ASP A 24 24.00 4.04 -2.22
C ASP A 24 24.20 3.49 -3.64
N PRO A 25 24.89 4.22 -4.54
CA PRO A 25 25.17 3.74 -5.89
C PRO A 25 25.99 2.45 -5.95
N THR A 26 26.77 2.12 -4.91
CA THR A 26 27.59 0.89 -4.87
C THR A 26 26.74 -0.37 -4.64
N SER A 27 25.48 -0.20 -4.24
CA SER A 27 24.52 -1.28 -4.04
C SER A 27 23.89 -1.82 -5.32
N ARG A 28 24.20 -1.22 -6.48
CA ARG A 28 23.66 -1.60 -7.79
C ARG A 28 24.69 -1.44 -8.90
N ASP A 29 24.53 -2.22 -9.96
CA ASP A 29 25.37 -2.21 -11.16
C ASP A 29 24.67 -1.58 -12.38
N PHE A 30 23.46 -1.03 -12.20
CA PHE A 30 22.65 -0.39 -13.24
C PHE A 30 22.42 1.09 -12.96
N SER A 31 22.13 1.89 -14.00
CA SER A 31 21.71 3.29 -13.87
C SER A 31 20.24 3.41 -13.44
N LEU A 32 19.90 4.41 -12.62
CA LEU A 32 18.51 4.70 -12.25
C LEU A 32 17.61 5.04 -13.45
N ALA A 33 18.20 5.48 -14.57
CA ALA A 33 17.46 5.66 -15.82
C ALA A 33 16.96 4.34 -16.44
N ALA A 34 17.55 3.21 -16.07
CA ALA A 34 17.12 1.88 -16.47
C ALA A 34 16.12 1.24 -15.48
N LEU A 35 15.88 1.88 -14.33
CA LEU A 35 14.99 1.40 -13.29
C LEU A 35 13.54 1.82 -13.57
N THR A 36 12.63 0.85 -13.53
CA THR A 36 11.19 1.07 -13.45
C THR A 36 10.65 0.48 -12.15
N VAL A 37 9.90 1.28 -11.40
CA VAL A 37 9.20 0.82 -10.18
C VAL A 37 7.74 0.54 -10.53
N LEU A 38 7.27 -0.67 -10.25
CA LEU A 38 5.88 -1.06 -10.41
C LEU A 38 5.19 -1.07 -9.05
N ILE A 39 4.01 -0.45 -8.96
CA ILE A 39 3.15 -0.50 -7.79
C ILE A 39 1.83 -1.15 -8.21
N SER A 40 1.49 -2.28 -7.59
CA SER A 40 0.22 -2.96 -7.85
C SER A 40 -0.79 -2.54 -6.79
N GLN A 41 -1.67 -1.62 -7.15
CA GLN A 41 -2.74 -1.11 -6.28
C GLN A 41 -3.84 -2.16 -6.15
N VAL A 42 -4.14 -2.55 -4.92
CA VAL A 42 -5.29 -3.41 -4.57
C VAL A 42 -6.51 -2.61 -4.16
N GLY A 43 -6.37 -1.32 -3.90
CA GLY A 43 -7.48 -0.39 -3.68
C GLY A 43 -7.97 -0.27 -2.23
N ASP A 44 -7.34 -1.00 -1.32
CA ASP A 44 -7.67 -1.06 0.11
C ASP A 44 -6.41 -1.03 1.00
N GLU A 45 -5.33 -0.44 0.51
CA GLU A 45 -4.14 -0.20 1.31
C GLU A 45 -4.43 0.80 2.43
N TYR A 46 -3.74 0.65 3.56
CA TYR A 46 -3.92 1.56 4.70
C TYR A 46 -3.63 3.01 4.30
N PRO A 47 -4.46 3.99 4.73
CA PRO A 47 -4.19 5.41 4.49
C PRO A 47 -2.79 5.85 4.88
N ASP A 48 -2.29 5.36 6.02
CA ASP A 48 -0.94 5.65 6.51
C ASP A 48 0.15 5.10 5.58
N THR A 49 -0.10 3.98 4.88
CA THR A 49 0.84 3.44 3.89
C THR A 49 0.97 4.40 2.70
N TYR A 50 -0.16 4.91 2.19
CA TYR A 50 -0.15 5.93 1.14
C TYR A 50 0.61 7.17 1.60
N ASP A 51 0.28 7.70 2.77
CA ASP A 51 0.86 8.94 3.26
C ASP A 51 2.36 8.78 3.52
N ASN A 52 2.80 7.65 4.08
CA ASN A 52 4.22 7.35 4.26
C ASN A 52 4.96 7.33 2.91
N ILE A 53 4.44 6.64 1.90
CA ILE A 53 5.10 6.53 0.59
C ILE A 53 5.11 7.88 -0.14
N GLU A 54 3.99 8.60 -0.13
CA GLU A 54 3.87 9.92 -0.77
C GLU A 54 4.77 10.98 -0.14
N GLN A 55 4.94 10.96 1.19
CA GLN A 55 5.76 11.94 1.90
C GLN A 55 7.25 11.62 1.91
N THR A 56 7.62 10.33 1.83
CA THR A 56 9.03 9.91 1.96
C THR A 56 9.64 9.44 0.65
N LEU A 57 9.02 8.46 -0.02
CA LEU A 57 9.62 7.73 -1.12
C LEU A 57 9.40 8.40 -2.48
N LEU A 58 8.18 8.91 -2.73
CA LEU A 58 7.88 9.59 -4.00
C LEU A 58 8.78 10.81 -4.28
N PRO A 59 9.09 11.68 -3.30
CA PRO A 59 10.03 12.78 -3.51
C PRO A 59 11.43 12.30 -3.92
N MET A 60 11.92 11.20 -3.35
CA MET A 60 13.21 10.61 -3.72
C MET A 60 13.18 10.09 -5.16
N LEU A 61 12.13 9.37 -5.55
CA LEU A 61 11.95 8.88 -6.92
C LEU A 61 11.86 10.03 -7.92
N ALA A 62 11.17 11.12 -7.57
CA ALA A 62 11.07 12.32 -8.38
C ALA A 62 12.42 13.03 -8.54
N ALA A 63 13.21 13.15 -7.46
CA ALA A 63 14.55 13.75 -7.51
C ALA A 63 15.47 13.00 -8.49
N HIS A 64 15.36 11.67 -8.56
CA HIS A 64 16.11 10.83 -9.48
C HIS A 64 15.41 10.59 -10.83
N ARG A 65 14.22 11.17 -11.06
CA ARG A 65 13.38 10.96 -12.25
C ARG A 65 13.12 9.48 -12.58
N VAL A 66 13.01 8.63 -11.56
CA VAL A 66 12.74 7.20 -11.74
C VAL A 66 11.31 7.02 -12.26
N ARG A 67 11.16 6.16 -13.27
CA ARG A 67 9.84 5.82 -13.83
C ARG A 67 9.06 4.97 -12.84
N VAL A 68 7.84 5.41 -12.52
CA VAL A 68 6.91 4.70 -11.66
C VAL A 68 5.67 4.38 -12.47
N VAL A 69 5.26 3.11 -12.44
CA VAL A 69 4.04 2.63 -13.09
C VAL A 69 3.13 2.04 -12.02
N GLN A 70 1.94 2.61 -11.92
CA GLN A 70 0.89 2.14 -11.02
C GLN A 70 -0.08 1.29 -11.83
N LEU A 71 -0.34 0.09 -11.35
CA LEU A 71 -1.14 -0.93 -12.02
C LEU A 71 -2.27 -1.35 -11.09
N SER A 72 -3.37 -1.84 -11.65
CA SER A 72 -4.38 -2.54 -10.87
C SER A 72 -5.06 -3.61 -11.71
N ARG A 73 -5.88 -4.41 -11.05
CA ARG A 73 -6.72 -5.40 -11.70
C ARG A 73 -7.90 -4.73 -12.42
N PRO A 74 -8.24 -5.15 -13.65
CA PRO A 74 -9.36 -4.55 -14.39
C PRO A 74 -10.75 -5.03 -13.93
N SER A 75 -10.83 -6.26 -13.42
CA SER A 75 -12.09 -6.94 -13.11
C SER A 75 -11.87 -8.15 -12.20
N LEU A 76 -12.91 -8.53 -11.44
CA LEU A 76 -12.87 -9.71 -10.56
C LEU A 76 -12.84 -11.06 -11.30
N THR A 77 -13.28 -11.07 -12.55
CA THR A 77 -13.19 -12.23 -13.46
C THR A 77 -12.43 -11.79 -14.70
N ILE A 78 -11.42 -12.56 -15.09
CA ILE A 78 -10.63 -12.29 -16.31
C ILE A 78 -10.88 -13.45 -17.26
N GLY A 79 -11.63 -13.18 -18.33
CA GLY A 79 -11.87 -14.15 -19.40
C GLY A 79 -10.62 -14.39 -20.26
N HIS A 80 -10.62 -15.50 -21.01
CA HIS A 80 -9.56 -15.76 -21.99
C HIS A 80 -9.42 -14.60 -22.98
N GLY A 81 -8.19 -14.17 -23.25
CA GLY A 81 -7.89 -13.06 -24.16
C GLY A 81 -8.09 -11.66 -23.60
N GLN A 82 -8.60 -11.51 -22.36
CA GLN A 82 -8.73 -10.21 -21.72
C GLN A 82 -7.41 -9.74 -21.09
N ARG A 83 -7.24 -8.41 -21.04
CA ARG A 83 -6.07 -7.79 -20.41
C ARG A 83 -6.09 -8.10 -18.91
N ARG A 84 -4.94 -8.49 -18.34
CA ARG A 84 -4.84 -8.91 -16.94
C ARG A 84 -4.62 -7.76 -15.94
N TYR A 85 -4.27 -6.59 -16.46
CA TYR A 85 -3.97 -5.39 -15.68
C TYR A 85 -4.40 -4.15 -16.44
N VAL A 86 -4.69 -3.09 -15.71
CA VAL A 86 -4.79 -1.72 -16.24
C VAL A 86 -3.67 -0.88 -15.66
N VAL A 87 -3.17 0.05 -16.48
CA VAL A 87 -2.21 1.07 -16.02
C VAL A 87 -3.03 2.24 -15.50
N LEU A 88 -2.86 2.53 -14.21
CA LEU A 88 -3.51 3.66 -13.54
C LEU A 88 -2.72 4.95 -13.74
N ASP A 89 -1.40 4.85 -13.67
CA ASP A 89 -0.49 5.96 -13.90
C ASP A 89 0.87 5.44 -14.39
N ASP A 90 1.54 6.19 -15.26
CA ASP A 90 2.86 5.85 -15.80
C ASP A 90 3.64 7.13 -16.03
N ARG A 91 4.47 7.51 -15.05
CA ARG A 91 5.22 8.77 -15.09
C ARG A 91 6.57 8.64 -14.40
N PRO A 92 7.59 9.39 -14.87
CA PRO A 92 8.76 9.65 -14.06
C PRO A 92 8.41 10.60 -12.90
N GLY A 93 8.66 10.19 -11.66
CA GLY A 93 8.49 11.03 -10.47
C GLY A 93 7.05 11.47 -10.15
N PRO A 94 6.08 10.54 -9.97
CA PRO A 94 4.76 10.92 -9.48
C PRO A 94 4.84 11.47 -8.06
N THR A 95 3.92 12.38 -7.70
CA THR A 95 3.82 12.97 -6.36
C THR A 95 2.64 12.44 -5.54
N ARG A 96 1.78 11.62 -6.16
CA ARG A 96 0.61 10.99 -5.55
C ARG A 96 0.45 9.57 -6.06
N LEU A 97 -0.07 8.71 -5.19
CA LEU A 97 -0.49 7.36 -5.53
C LEU A 97 -1.97 7.35 -5.91
N VAL A 98 -2.30 6.53 -6.90
CA VAL A 98 -3.69 6.23 -7.25
C VAL A 98 -4.21 5.25 -6.21
N ARG A 99 -5.24 5.65 -5.45
CA ARG A 99 -5.70 4.87 -4.28
C ARG A 99 -6.65 3.71 -4.62
N ALA A 100 -7.25 3.71 -5.80
CA ALA A 100 -8.16 2.64 -6.20
C ALA A 100 -8.16 2.45 -7.73
N GLY A 101 -8.16 1.19 -8.15
CA GLY A 101 -8.40 0.78 -9.52
C GLY A 101 -9.87 0.47 -9.81
N PRO A 102 -10.17 -0.15 -10.97
CA PRO A 102 -11.53 -0.56 -11.34
C PRO A 102 -12.17 -1.57 -10.39
N VAL A 103 -11.37 -2.42 -9.75
CA VAL A 103 -11.82 -3.34 -8.71
C VAL A 103 -10.87 -3.28 -7.53
N ARG A 104 -11.44 -3.40 -6.33
CA ARG A 104 -10.71 -3.45 -5.07
C ARG A 104 -10.64 -4.88 -4.53
N LEU A 105 -9.73 -5.12 -3.60
CA LEU A 105 -9.66 -6.39 -2.88
C LEU A 105 -10.94 -6.64 -2.08
N SER A 106 -11.49 -5.60 -1.46
CA SER A 106 -12.75 -5.63 -0.72
C SER A 106 -13.91 -6.09 -1.60
N ASP A 107 -14.00 -5.61 -2.85
CA ASP A 107 -15.02 -6.07 -3.80
C ASP A 107 -14.95 -7.59 -4.03
N GLU A 108 -13.74 -8.14 -4.15
CA GLU A 108 -13.50 -9.57 -4.31
C GLU A 108 -13.91 -10.36 -3.06
N LEU A 109 -13.48 -9.90 -1.89
CA LEU A 109 -13.76 -10.54 -0.62
C LEU A 109 -15.27 -10.57 -0.35
N PHE A 110 -15.96 -9.44 -0.52
CA PHE A 110 -17.40 -9.35 -0.37
C PHE A 110 -18.14 -10.25 -1.37
N GLY A 111 -17.71 -10.26 -2.64
CA GLY A 111 -18.28 -11.14 -3.66
C GLY A 111 -18.18 -12.63 -3.30
N ASN A 112 -17.12 -13.01 -2.57
CA ASN A 112 -16.89 -14.38 -2.11
C ASN A 112 -17.49 -14.68 -0.73
N GLY A 113 -18.21 -13.74 -0.10
CA GLY A 113 -18.75 -13.91 1.25
C GLY A 113 -17.67 -13.97 2.33
N THR A 114 -16.53 -13.32 2.09
CA THR A 114 -15.38 -13.25 3.01
C THR A 114 -15.09 -11.81 3.39
N ILE A 115 -14.43 -11.60 4.53
CA ILE A 115 -13.99 -10.26 4.97
C ILE A 115 -12.49 -10.30 5.26
N ALA A 116 -11.81 -9.18 5.05
CA ALA A 116 -10.39 -9.08 5.37
C ALA A 116 -10.18 -9.26 6.87
N GLN A 117 -9.32 -10.19 7.25
CA GLN A 117 -8.93 -10.37 8.65
C GLN A 117 -7.95 -9.26 9.02
N VAL A 118 -8.37 -8.35 9.90
CA VAL A 118 -7.48 -7.39 10.52
C VAL A 118 -6.74 -8.11 11.66
N ALA A 119 -5.46 -7.82 11.89
CA ALA A 119 -4.63 -8.48 12.92
C ALA A 119 -5.08 -8.24 14.38
N ASN A 120 -6.29 -7.70 14.61
CA ASN A 120 -6.95 -7.70 15.90
C ASN A 120 -7.84 -8.95 16.02
N ARG A 121 -7.97 -9.53 17.22
CA ARG A 121 -8.69 -10.79 17.46
C ARG A 121 -10.22 -10.70 17.28
N ARG A 122 -10.76 -9.68 16.60
CA ARG A 122 -12.20 -9.57 16.31
C ARG A 122 -12.49 -10.32 14.99
N CYS A 123 -12.40 -11.64 15.03
CA CYS A 123 -12.53 -12.49 13.84
C CYS A 123 -13.93 -13.07 13.60
N ILE A 124 -14.96 -12.66 14.37
CA ILE A 124 -16.34 -13.13 14.17
C ILE A 124 -17.27 -11.93 14.18
N VAL A 125 -17.94 -11.72 13.06
CA VAL A 125 -19.22 -11.05 13.02
C VAL A 125 -20.24 -12.12 13.36
N ASP A 126 -20.87 -12.00 14.52
CA ASP A 126 -22.02 -12.84 14.83
C ASP A 126 -23.22 -12.32 14.02
N CYS A 127 -23.43 -12.89 12.84
CA CYS A 127 -24.55 -12.57 11.97
C CYS A 127 -25.91 -13.00 12.54
N THR A 128 -25.96 -13.69 13.70
CA THR A 128 -27.21 -13.95 14.42
C THR A 128 -27.62 -12.81 15.35
N ARG A 129 -26.74 -11.82 15.54
CA ARG A 129 -27.08 -10.56 16.19
C ARG A 129 -27.56 -9.59 15.11
N ASP A 130 -28.88 -9.44 15.00
CA ASP A 130 -29.54 -8.54 14.05
C ASP A 130 -28.88 -7.15 14.01
N GLY A 131 -28.46 -6.71 12.81
CA GLY A 131 -28.24 -5.29 12.50
C GLY A 131 -26.81 -4.76 12.31
N GLN A 132 -25.75 -5.59 12.38
CA GLN A 132 -24.35 -5.09 12.42
C GLN A 132 -23.58 -5.11 11.08
N ALA A 133 -24.16 -5.57 9.97
CA ALA A 133 -23.42 -5.74 8.71
C ALA A 133 -22.86 -4.43 8.12
N ASN A 134 -23.50 -3.29 8.37
CA ASN A 134 -23.08 -1.98 7.83
C ASN A 134 -22.07 -1.22 8.70
N GLU A 135 -21.81 -1.65 9.93
CA GLU A 135 -20.95 -0.92 10.89
C GLU A 135 -19.46 -1.35 10.78
N LEU A 136 -19.19 -2.51 10.19
CA LEU A 136 -17.84 -3.07 10.09
C LEU A 136 -17.06 -2.59 8.86
N THR A 137 -17.76 -2.12 7.83
CA THR A 137 -17.15 -1.57 6.62
C THR A 137 -16.40 -0.26 6.89
N SER A 138 -16.91 0.58 7.79
CA SER A 138 -16.23 1.82 8.22
C SER A 138 -15.02 1.50 9.11
N ASP A 139 -15.11 0.51 9.99
CA ASP A 139 -14.01 0.17 10.89
C ASP A 139 -12.82 -0.52 10.19
N ALA A 140 -13.09 -1.31 9.15
CA ALA A 140 -12.06 -2.04 8.41
C ALA A 140 -11.41 -1.22 7.28
N PHE A 141 -12.16 -0.32 6.64
CA PHE A 141 -11.70 0.41 5.44
C PHE A 141 -11.90 1.94 5.48
N GLY A 142 -12.41 2.51 6.59
CA GLY A 142 -12.24 3.94 6.90
C GLY A 142 -13.38 4.59 7.70
N GLU A 143 -13.08 5.08 8.91
CA GLU A 143 -13.14 6.50 9.30
C GLU A 143 -12.42 6.71 10.66
N SER A 144 -11.43 7.61 10.71
CA SER A 144 -10.85 8.16 11.94
C SER A 144 -10.29 7.17 12.98
N GLN A 145 -9.18 6.49 12.69
CA GLN A 145 -8.23 6.16 13.76
C GLN A 145 -7.35 7.39 14.03
N ARG A 146 -7.90 8.35 14.79
CA ARG A 146 -7.05 9.31 15.50
C ARG A 146 -6.10 8.48 16.37
N PRO A 147 -4.77 8.69 16.33
CA PRO A 147 -3.90 8.02 17.27
C PRO A 147 -4.34 8.45 18.67
N ALA A 148 -4.50 7.50 19.57
CA ALA A 148 -4.68 7.76 20.98
C ALA A 148 -3.38 8.35 21.56
N MET A 149 -3.07 9.61 21.22
CA MET A 149 -2.11 10.45 21.95
C MET A 149 -2.80 10.95 23.23
N SER A 150 -3.05 10.04 24.16
CA SER A 150 -3.37 10.38 25.54
C SER A 150 -2.89 9.28 26.47
N ARG A 151 -1.57 9.11 26.55
CA ARG A 151 -0.84 8.48 27.67
C ARG A 151 0.67 8.65 27.50
N LEU A 152 1.10 9.90 27.28
CA LEU A 152 2.48 10.33 27.51
C LEU A 152 2.48 11.26 28.72
N SER A 153 2.20 10.70 29.90
CA SER A 153 2.36 11.41 31.17
C SER A 153 2.54 10.41 32.33
N SER A 154 3.52 9.51 32.24
CA SER A 154 4.09 8.82 33.42
C SER A 154 5.30 7.97 33.02
N TRP A 155 6.37 8.60 32.53
CA TRP A 155 7.70 7.99 32.51
C TRP A 155 8.68 8.94 33.20
N THR A 156 8.50 9.08 34.51
CA THR A 156 9.53 9.57 35.43
C THR A 156 9.50 8.64 36.62
N SER A 157 10.40 7.65 36.64
CA SER A 157 11.00 7.01 37.82
C SER A 157 11.79 5.77 37.36
N PHE A 158 12.92 5.99 36.70
CA PHE A 158 14.02 5.03 36.78
C PHE A 158 14.81 5.47 38.01
N SER A 159 14.59 4.80 39.15
CA SER A 159 15.38 4.98 40.35
C SER A 159 16.06 3.67 40.69
N ASN A 160 17.36 3.82 40.88
CA ASN A 160 18.40 2.87 41.14
C ASN A 160 18.20 2.15 42.49
N LYS A 161 18.15 0.82 42.48
CA LYS A 161 18.79 -0.12 43.43
C LYS A 161 18.37 -1.57 43.15
#